data_AF-A0A835Z6Q3-F1
#
_entry.id   AF-A0A835Z6Q3-F1
#
_cell.length_a   1.000
_cell.length_b   1.000
_cell.length_c   1.000
_cell.angle_alpha   90.00
_cell.angle_beta   90.00
_cell.angle_gamma   90.00
#
_symmetry.space_group_name_H-M   'P 1'
#
loop_
_entity.id
_entity.type
_entity.pdbx_description
1 polymer ?
#
loop_
_entity_poly.entity_id
_entity_poly.type
_entity_poly.pdbx_seq_one_letter_code
_entity_poly.pdbx_strand_id
1 'polypeptide(L)'
;MMVRCAALCVAGLVTGVTCFVPLGPALSTVRRSPSYGTCTRMSASLTGDPMLKPLGADDYMAVGLALCYVMGESNKPEEQYVFEPLTAGTLETIHLGVETSYKCVMGLKAGDYFIGDPSAPTGVNVEVLSPLLQNGENAILCENAVERSLAAARTMRRRKEGQLVAVGATRSNFNFQIVRKRILNQVYEPSFADNVKQDKSIDVYGRDDDNAAEVAKLENL
;
A
#
# COMPACT_ATOMS: atom_id res chain seq x y z
N MET A 1 -47.56 18.91 35.60
CA MET A 1 -48.26 17.66 35.93
C MET A 1 -47.22 16.57 36.14
N MET A 2 -47.03 16.21 37.40
CA MET A 2 -46.28 15.03 37.85
C MET A 2 -47.08 13.77 37.51
N VAL A 3 -46.42 12.71 37.04
CA VAL A 3 -46.82 11.34 37.39
C VAL A 3 -45.55 10.53 37.68
N ARG A 4 -45.52 10.01 38.91
CA ARG A 4 -44.58 9.03 39.46
C ARG A 4 -44.98 7.62 39.01
N CYS A 5 -44.02 6.69 38.92
CA CYS A 5 -44.11 5.32 39.45
C CYS A 5 -42.78 4.61 39.12
N ALA A 6 -41.89 4.34 40.08
CA ALA A 6 -41.94 3.32 41.14
C ALA A 6 -41.19 2.04 40.71
N ALA A 7 -40.18 1.72 41.52
CA ALA A 7 -39.28 0.58 41.43
C ALA A 7 -39.99 -0.75 41.72
N LEU A 8 -39.41 -1.86 41.26
CA LEU A 8 -39.48 -3.13 41.99
C LEU A 8 -38.16 -3.90 41.87
N CYS A 9 -37.70 -4.33 43.03
CA CYS A 9 -36.52 -5.15 43.30
C CYS A 9 -37.00 -6.58 43.55
N VAL A 10 -36.33 -7.62 43.02
CA VAL A 10 -36.40 -8.98 43.59
C VAL A 10 -35.04 -9.68 43.43
N ALA A 11 -34.58 -10.25 44.54
CA ALA A 11 -33.36 -11.02 44.73
C ALA A 11 -33.58 -12.54 44.51
N GLY A 12 -32.49 -13.30 44.35
CA GLY A 12 -32.44 -14.77 44.56
C GLY A 12 -31.23 -15.41 43.87
N LEU A 13 -30.13 -15.69 44.56
CA LEU A 13 -29.75 -16.88 45.36
C LEU A 13 -29.13 -18.07 44.56
N VAL A 14 -27.79 -18.17 44.65
CA VAL A 14 -26.92 -19.33 45.00
C VAL A 14 -27.28 -20.73 44.48
N THR A 15 -26.32 -21.40 43.81
CA THR A 15 -25.73 -22.71 44.21
C THR A 15 -24.58 -23.11 43.28
N GLY A 16 -23.48 -23.58 43.87
CA GLY A 16 -22.30 -24.07 43.15
C GLY A 16 -22.30 -25.58 42.97
N VAL A 17 -21.43 -26.06 42.07
CA VAL A 17 -20.89 -27.42 42.08
C VAL A 17 -19.42 -27.35 41.68
N THR A 18 -18.57 -27.81 42.58
CA THR A 18 -17.16 -28.11 42.39
C THR A 18 -17.05 -29.54 41.83
N CYS A 19 -16.13 -29.76 40.89
CA CYS A 19 -15.57 -31.10 40.65
C CYS A 19 -14.10 -30.98 40.26
N PHE A 20 -13.35 -31.90 40.84
CA PHE A 20 -11.91 -31.93 41.04
C PHE A 20 -11.21 -32.72 39.91
N VAL A 21 -9.90 -32.51 39.79
CA VAL A 21 -8.94 -32.91 38.74
C VAL A 21 -8.73 -34.45 38.64
N PRO A 22 -8.05 -34.98 37.59
CA PRO A 22 -6.61 -35.23 37.76
C PRO A 22 -5.71 -34.93 36.54
N LEU A 23 -4.45 -34.57 36.86
CA LEU A 23 -3.28 -34.51 35.97
C LEU A 23 -2.76 -35.91 35.63
N GLY A 24 -2.26 -36.09 34.40
CA GLY A 24 -1.35 -37.20 34.03
C GLY A 24 -0.89 -37.09 32.57
N PRO A 25 0.39 -37.37 32.25
CA PRO A 25 1.06 -36.81 31.06
C PRO A 25 0.98 -37.73 29.84
N ALA A 26 0.88 -37.14 28.64
CA ALA A 26 1.16 -37.83 27.39
C ALA A 26 2.23 -37.06 26.62
N LEU A 27 3.45 -37.59 26.61
CA LEU A 27 4.48 -37.23 25.66
C LEU A 27 3.95 -37.50 24.24
N SER A 28 3.63 -36.45 23.49
CA SER A 28 3.43 -36.57 22.05
C SER A 28 4.75 -36.24 21.34
N THR A 29 5.33 -37.26 20.72
CA THR A 29 6.40 -37.10 19.74
C THR A 29 5.86 -36.34 18.53
N VAL A 30 6.04 -35.02 18.50
CA VAL A 30 5.78 -34.20 17.31
C VAL A 30 6.86 -34.51 16.29
N ARG A 31 6.58 -35.44 15.36
CA ARG A 31 7.33 -35.56 14.12
C ARG A 31 7.03 -34.33 13.28
N ARG A 32 7.99 -33.42 13.14
CA ARG A 32 7.94 -32.33 12.14
C ARG A 32 8.05 -32.97 10.76
N SER A 33 6.93 -33.02 10.03
CA SER A 33 6.98 -33.17 8.58
C SER A 33 7.48 -31.85 7.98
N PRO A 34 8.30 -31.89 6.92
CA PRO A 34 8.63 -30.68 6.18
C PRO A 34 7.39 -30.32 5.36
N SER A 35 6.54 -29.44 5.89
CA SER A 35 5.58 -28.75 5.05
C SER A 35 6.39 -27.84 4.13
N TYR A 36 6.53 -28.21 2.87
CA TYR A 36 6.87 -27.26 1.82
C TYR A 36 5.81 -26.16 1.90
N GLY A 37 6.19 -25.03 2.51
CA GLY A 37 5.33 -23.87 2.63
C GLY A 37 5.02 -23.39 1.23
N THR A 38 3.80 -23.65 0.77
CA THR A 38 3.21 -22.84 -0.27
C THR A 38 3.18 -21.42 0.29
N CYS A 39 4.10 -20.57 -0.19
CA CYS A 39 4.05 -19.14 0.02
C CYS A 39 2.81 -18.64 -0.74
N THR A 40 1.63 -18.80 -0.14
CA THR A 40 0.45 -18.09 -0.58
C THR A 40 0.77 -16.61 -0.53
N ARG A 41 0.73 -15.94 -1.69
CA ARG A 41 0.64 -14.48 -1.76
C ARG A 41 -0.63 -14.07 -1.03
N MET A 42 -0.57 -13.91 0.28
CA MET A 42 -1.56 -13.13 0.99
C MET A 42 -1.26 -11.68 0.63
N SER A 43 -2.08 -11.08 -0.22
CA SER A 43 -2.16 -9.63 -0.29
C SER A 43 -2.64 -9.17 1.08
N ALA A 44 -1.71 -8.80 1.96
CA ALA A 44 -2.02 -8.28 3.28
C ALA A 44 -2.77 -6.97 3.08
N SER A 45 -4.10 -7.00 3.17
CA SER A 45 -4.87 -5.78 3.02
C SER A 45 -4.57 -4.87 4.19
N LEU A 46 -4.19 -3.62 3.90
CA LEU A 46 -3.88 -2.61 4.93
C LEU A 46 -5.14 -2.11 5.66
N THR A 47 -6.31 -2.56 5.21
CA THR A 47 -7.62 -2.32 5.83
C THR A 47 -7.81 -3.26 7.01
N GLY A 48 -7.86 -2.70 8.23
CA GLY A 48 -8.17 -3.45 9.45
C GLY A 48 -6.98 -4.13 10.15
N ASP A 49 -5.74 -3.80 9.80
CA ASP A 49 -4.56 -4.27 10.55
C ASP A 49 -4.58 -3.71 11.99
N PRO A 50 -4.64 -4.57 13.03
CA PRO A 50 -4.70 -4.14 14.43
C PRO A 50 -3.44 -3.40 14.89
N MET A 51 -2.32 -3.51 14.17
CA MET A 51 -1.08 -2.78 14.49
C MET A 51 -1.09 -1.35 13.96
N LEU A 52 -1.94 -1.02 12.99
CA LEU A 52 -1.99 0.30 12.38
C LEU A 52 -3.00 1.19 13.10
N LYS A 53 -2.54 2.35 13.58
CA LYS A 53 -3.45 3.36 14.13
C LYS A 53 -4.42 3.82 13.02
N PRO A 54 -5.76 3.73 13.23
CA PRO A 54 -6.76 4.11 12.25
C PRO A 54 -6.65 5.60 11.89
N LEU A 55 -7.03 5.96 10.66
CA LEU A 55 -7.07 7.36 10.22
C LEU A 55 -8.40 8.00 10.61
N GLY A 56 -8.37 9.28 10.96
CA GLY A 56 -9.56 10.08 11.21
C GLY A 56 -9.99 10.86 9.96
N ALA A 57 -11.21 11.39 9.96
CA ALA A 57 -11.73 12.22 8.88
C ALA A 57 -10.87 13.47 8.61
N ASP A 58 -10.30 14.07 9.65
CA ASP A 58 -9.45 15.25 9.55
C ASP A 58 -7.99 14.96 9.19
N ASP A 59 -7.59 13.69 9.03
CA ASP A 59 -6.22 13.36 8.62
C ASP A 59 -5.95 13.90 7.21
N TYR A 60 -4.78 14.50 7.03
CA TYR A 60 -4.38 15.12 5.77
C TYR A 60 -3.94 14.07 4.74
N MET A 61 -4.31 14.33 3.48
CA MET A 61 -3.82 13.60 2.33
C MET A 61 -3.43 14.55 1.19
N ALA A 62 -2.54 14.09 0.32
CA ALA A 62 -2.23 14.76 -0.93
C ALA A 62 -2.41 13.78 -2.09
N VAL A 63 -3.06 14.24 -3.16
CA VAL A 63 -3.28 13.47 -4.37
C VAL A 63 -2.75 14.26 -5.56
N GLY A 64 -1.91 13.62 -6.37
CA GLY A 64 -1.34 14.18 -7.57
C GLY A 64 -1.98 13.63 -8.84
N LEU A 65 -1.99 14.44 -9.90
CA LEU A 65 -2.29 14.01 -11.26
C LEU A 65 -0.98 13.72 -11.99
N ALA A 66 -0.67 12.44 -12.20
CA ALA A 66 0.53 12.00 -12.91
C ALA A 66 0.24 11.75 -14.38
N LEU A 67 1.16 12.18 -15.27
CA LEU A 67 1.20 11.68 -16.64
C LEU A 67 2.00 10.38 -16.68
N CYS A 68 1.33 9.31 -17.09
CA CYS A 68 1.92 7.99 -17.29
C CYS A 68 1.70 7.53 -18.73
N TYR A 69 2.20 6.34 -19.04
CA TYR A 69 2.05 5.74 -20.35
C TYR A 69 1.58 4.30 -20.24
N VAL A 70 0.81 3.86 -21.24
CA VAL A 70 0.43 2.45 -21.42
C VAL A 70 0.94 2.03 -22.79
N MET A 71 1.55 0.83 -22.87
CA MET A 71 1.92 0.24 -24.15
C MET A 71 0.66 -0.29 -24.82
N GLY A 72 0.24 0.37 -25.91
CA GLY A 72 -0.88 -0.07 -26.74
C GLY A 72 -0.49 -1.21 -27.68
N GLU A 73 -1.47 -1.71 -28.43
CA GLU A 73 -1.32 -2.85 -29.37
C GLU A 73 -0.25 -2.62 -30.44
N SER A 74 -0.01 -1.35 -30.79
CA SER A 74 0.98 -0.94 -31.80
C SER A 74 2.42 -0.85 -31.27
N ASN A 75 2.68 -1.29 -30.02
CA ASN A 75 3.94 -1.10 -29.29
C ASN A 75 4.37 0.38 -29.18
N LYS A 76 3.40 1.30 -29.21
CA LYS A 76 3.63 2.72 -28.98
C LYS A 76 3.08 3.12 -27.60
N PRO A 77 3.80 3.96 -26.84
CA PRO A 77 3.32 4.44 -25.55
C PRO A 77 2.23 5.48 -25.76
N GLU A 78 1.05 5.22 -25.21
CA GLU A 78 -0.11 6.12 -25.20
C GLU A 78 -0.20 6.82 -23.84
N GLU A 79 -0.59 8.10 -23.82
CA GLU A 79 -0.68 8.90 -22.61
C GLU A 79 -1.87 8.49 -21.73
N GLN A 80 -1.62 8.34 -20.44
CA GLN A 80 -2.64 8.01 -19.44
C GLN A 80 -2.45 8.86 -18.19
N TYR A 81 -3.46 9.66 -17.85
CA TYR A 81 -3.46 10.38 -16.57
C TYR A 81 -3.88 9.45 -15.43
N VAL A 82 -3.18 9.57 -14.30
CA VAL A 82 -3.42 8.74 -13.12
C VAL A 82 -3.50 9.61 -11.87
N PHE A 83 -4.55 9.43 -11.08
CA PHE A 83 -4.63 9.95 -9.72
C PHE A 83 -3.79 9.08 -8.79
N GLU A 84 -2.78 9.69 -8.16
CA GLU A 84 -1.90 9.01 -7.23
C GLU A 84 -1.87 9.68 -5.87
N PRO A 85 -1.98 8.91 -4.77
CA PRO A 85 -1.70 9.43 -3.45
C PRO A 85 -0.19 9.67 -3.29
N LEU A 86 0.15 10.82 -2.73
CA LEU A 86 1.53 11.24 -2.52
C LEU A 86 1.93 11.05 -1.07
N THR A 87 3.12 10.50 -0.85
CA THR A 87 3.73 10.45 0.48
C THR A 87 4.33 11.80 0.86
N ALA A 88 4.57 12.02 2.15
CA ALA A 88 5.23 13.24 2.63
C ALA A 88 6.58 13.47 1.93
N GLY A 89 7.38 12.42 1.73
CA GLY A 89 8.67 12.50 1.04
C GLY A 89 8.53 12.82 -0.44
N THR A 90 7.54 12.25 -1.13
CA THR A 90 7.27 12.57 -2.53
C THR A 90 6.87 14.04 -2.69
N LEU A 91 5.97 14.53 -1.82
CA LEU A 91 5.52 15.92 -1.85
C LEU A 91 6.65 16.91 -1.55
N GLU A 92 7.52 16.59 -0.60
CA GLU A 92 8.73 17.34 -0.30
C GLU A 92 9.68 17.39 -1.51
N THR A 93 9.91 16.25 -2.16
CA THR A 93 10.81 16.12 -3.30
C THR A 93 10.35 16.95 -4.50
N ILE A 94 9.06 16.89 -4.84
CA ILE A 94 8.51 17.68 -5.96
C ILE A 94 8.45 19.18 -5.62
N HIS A 95 8.28 19.53 -4.34
CA HIS A 95 8.32 20.92 -3.89
C HIS A 95 9.73 21.52 -4.04
N LEU A 96 10.77 20.72 -3.84
CA LEU A 96 12.17 21.13 -4.04
C LEU A 96 12.56 21.27 -5.52
N GLY A 97 11.64 21.01 -6.46
CA GLY A 97 11.87 21.18 -7.89
C GLY A 97 12.54 20.01 -8.58
N VAL A 98 12.58 18.84 -7.94
CA VAL A 98 13.02 17.60 -8.59
C VAL A 98 12.06 17.27 -9.74
N GLU A 99 12.63 16.77 -10.84
CA GLU A 99 11.89 16.37 -12.03
C GLU A 99 10.78 15.37 -11.68
N THR A 100 9.60 15.60 -12.23
CA THR A 100 8.41 14.85 -11.87
C THR A 100 7.46 14.64 -13.05
N SER A 101 6.66 13.57 -12.98
CA SER A 101 5.54 13.34 -13.88
C SER A 101 4.22 13.91 -13.35
N TYR A 102 4.21 14.55 -12.17
CA TYR A 102 3.01 15.18 -11.61
C TYR A 102 2.78 16.56 -12.21
N LYS A 103 1.61 16.79 -12.83
CA LYS A 103 1.19 18.10 -13.33
C LYS A 103 0.75 19.03 -12.21
N CYS A 104 -0.08 18.50 -11.31
CA CYS A 104 -0.66 19.22 -10.20
C CYS A 104 -0.89 18.28 -9.01
N VAL A 105 -1.01 18.87 -7.83
CA VAL A 105 -1.25 18.19 -6.56
C VAL A 105 -2.29 18.96 -5.76
N MET A 106 -3.20 18.26 -5.12
CA MET A 106 -4.25 18.83 -4.27
C MET A 106 -4.15 18.27 -2.86
N GLY A 107 -4.28 19.16 -1.87
CA GLY A 107 -4.41 18.78 -0.46
C GLY A 107 -5.86 18.50 -0.11
N LEU A 108 -6.12 17.43 0.63
CA LEU A 108 -7.46 16.95 0.97
C LEU A 108 -7.53 16.46 2.42
N LYS A 109 -8.76 16.36 2.94
CA LYS A 109 -9.05 15.57 4.13
C LYS A 109 -9.37 14.13 3.74
N ALA A 110 -8.94 13.19 4.58
CA ALA A 110 -9.25 11.77 4.39
C ALA A 110 -10.76 11.51 4.35
N GLY A 111 -11.55 12.24 5.14
CA GLY A 111 -13.02 12.11 5.17
C GLY A 111 -13.71 12.52 3.86
N ASP A 112 -13.11 13.43 3.08
CA ASP A 112 -13.67 13.86 1.80
C ASP A 112 -13.28 12.89 0.66
N TYR A 113 -12.08 12.31 0.77
CA TYR A 113 -11.52 11.43 -0.24
C TYR A 113 -12.02 9.99 -0.16
N PHE A 114 -12.16 9.43 1.04
CA PHE A 114 -12.58 8.04 1.19
C PHE A 114 -14.11 7.90 1.18
N ILE A 115 -14.58 6.81 0.59
CA ILE A 115 -15.98 6.39 0.74
C ILE A 115 -16.08 5.59 2.06
N GLY A 116 -16.92 6.06 2.97
CA GLY A 116 -17.09 5.47 4.31
C GLY A 116 -16.13 6.03 5.35
N ASP A 117 -15.94 5.29 6.45
CA ASP A 117 -15.03 5.69 7.54
C ASP A 117 -13.56 5.52 7.09
N PRO A 118 -12.71 6.56 7.18
CA PRO A 118 -11.27 6.45 6.86
C PRO A 118 -10.49 5.39 7.67
N SER A 119 -11.05 4.90 8.78
CA SER A 119 -10.50 3.78 9.53
C SER A 119 -10.64 2.44 8.79
N ALA A 120 -11.66 2.31 7.95
CA ALA A 120 -11.96 1.13 7.14
C ALA A 120 -12.70 1.52 5.84
N PRO A 121 -12.04 2.24 4.93
CA PRO A 121 -12.69 2.77 3.73
C PRO A 121 -13.01 1.66 2.73
N THR A 122 -14.13 1.80 2.03
CA THR A 122 -14.57 0.83 1.00
C THR A 122 -14.20 1.25 -0.42
N GLY A 123 -13.79 2.51 -0.61
CA GLY A 123 -13.45 3.05 -1.92
C GLY A 123 -12.91 4.47 -1.85
N VAL A 124 -12.71 5.04 -3.03
CA VAL A 124 -12.24 6.41 -3.23
C VAL A 124 -13.34 7.23 -3.90
N ASN A 125 -13.62 8.39 -3.35
CA ASN A 125 -14.47 9.40 -3.96
C ASN A 125 -13.69 10.10 -5.07
N VAL A 126 -14.00 9.81 -6.32
CA VAL A 126 -13.29 10.39 -7.48
C VAL A 126 -13.79 11.80 -7.78
N GLU A 127 -15.02 12.15 -7.40
CA GLU A 127 -15.62 13.45 -7.70
C GLU A 127 -14.86 14.61 -7.04
N VAL A 128 -14.34 14.39 -5.82
CA VAL A 128 -13.52 15.38 -5.13
C VAL A 128 -12.19 15.66 -5.84
N LEU A 129 -11.76 14.79 -6.74
CA LEU A 129 -10.53 14.94 -7.53
C LEU A 129 -10.76 15.71 -8.85
N SER A 130 -11.99 16.06 -9.19
CA SER A 130 -12.31 16.84 -10.39
C SER A 130 -11.51 18.15 -10.54
N PRO A 131 -11.12 18.90 -9.47
CA PRO A 131 -10.30 20.10 -9.62
C PRO A 131 -8.87 19.85 -10.12
N LEU A 132 -8.39 18.59 -10.08
CA LEU A 132 -7.09 18.23 -10.63
C LEU A 132 -7.13 18.10 -12.15
N LEU A 133 -8.28 17.73 -12.73
CA LEU A 133 -8.45 17.56 -14.17
C LEU A 133 -8.50 18.92 -14.85
N GLN A 134 -7.53 19.17 -15.74
CA GLN A 134 -7.50 20.39 -16.53
C GLN A 134 -7.98 20.08 -17.94
N ASN A 135 -8.70 21.00 -18.58
CA ASN A 135 -8.99 20.95 -20.02
C ASN A 135 -9.71 19.67 -20.52
N GLY A 136 -10.55 19.05 -19.68
CA GLY A 136 -11.31 17.85 -20.08
C GLY A 136 -10.49 16.56 -20.12
N GLU A 137 -9.33 16.54 -19.46
CA GLU A 137 -8.54 15.31 -19.26
C GLU A 137 -9.37 14.24 -18.55
N ASN A 138 -9.17 12.97 -18.95
CA ASN A 138 -9.68 11.81 -18.22
C ASN A 138 -8.53 11.14 -17.48
N ALA A 139 -8.75 10.80 -16.21
CA ALA A 139 -7.76 10.12 -15.39
C ALA A 139 -8.34 8.88 -14.72
N ILE A 140 -7.50 7.88 -14.51
CA ILE A 140 -7.83 6.67 -13.76
C ILE A 140 -7.25 6.72 -12.36
N LEU A 141 -7.80 5.93 -11.44
CA LEU A 141 -7.15 5.70 -10.16
C LEU A 141 -5.92 4.80 -10.33
N CYS A 142 -4.91 5.01 -9.50
CA CYS A 142 -3.78 4.09 -9.42
C CYS A 142 -4.18 2.70 -8.92
N GLU A 143 -3.33 1.70 -9.17
CA GLU A 143 -3.50 0.35 -8.62
C GLU A 143 -3.58 0.39 -7.08
N ASN A 144 -4.47 -0.41 -6.49
CA ASN A 144 -4.69 -0.48 -5.04
C ASN A 144 -4.86 0.92 -4.40
N ALA A 145 -5.61 1.82 -5.05
CA ALA A 145 -5.75 3.21 -4.66
C ALA A 145 -6.11 3.41 -3.18
N VAL A 146 -7.00 2.58 -2.64
CA VAL A 146 -7.39 2.63 -1.22
C VAL A 146 -6.19 2.38 -0.32
N GLU A 147 -5.48 1.26 -0.52
CA GLU A 147 -4.34 0.86 0.30
C GLU A 147 -3.16 1.83 0.19
N ARG A 148 -2.85 2.29 -1.03
CA ARG A 148 -1.82 3.29 -1.26
C ARG A 148 -2.16 4.63 -0.62
N SER A 149 -3.43 5.03 -0.65
CA SER A 149 -3.88 6.28 -0.02
C SER A 149 -3.83 6.20 1.49
N LEU A 150 -4.25 5.07 2.08
CA LEU A 150 -4.11 4.81 3.51
C LEU A 150 -2.65 4.87 3.95
N ALA A 151 -1.72 4.28 3.18
CA ALA A 151 -0.29 4.35 3.46
C ALA A 151 0.24 5.80 3.36
N ALA A 152 -0.09 6.51 2.28
CA ALA A 152 0.33 7.89 2.05
C ALA A 152 -0.15 8.83 3.16
N ALA A 153 -1.42 8.76 3.54
CA ALA A 153 -2.00 9.56 4.63
C ALA A 153 -1.26 9.33 5.95
N ARG A 154 -0.88 8.08 6.27
CA ARG A 154 -0.10 7.78 7.47
C ARG A 154 1.28 8.44 7.44
N THR A 155 1.91 8.56 6.27
CA THR A 155 3.17 9.31 6.15
C THR A 155 2.98 10.80 6.47
N MET A 156 1.87 11.39 6.01
CA MET A 156 1.52 12.79 6.26
C MET A 156 1.15 13.07 7.72
N ARG A 157 0.50 12.10 8.37
CA ARG A 157 0.20 12.17 9.79
C ARG A 157 1.46 12.12 10.65
N ARG A 158 2.46 11.34 10.22
CA ARG A 158 3.77 11.24 10.89
C ARG A 158 4.61 12.51 10.71
N ARG A 159 4.61 13.11 9.51
CA ARG A 159 5.41 14.29 9.15
C ARG A 159 4.49 15.44 8.73
N LYS A 160 4.06 16.25 9.69
CA LYS A 160 3.15 17.39 9.44
C LYS A 160 3.82 18.49 8.62
N GLU A 161 5.13 18.63 8.73
CA GLU A 161 5.95 19.54 7.93
C GLU A 161 5.90 19.22 6.42
N GLY A 162 5.55 17.98 6.05
CA GLY A 162 5.38 17.56 4.67
C GLY A 162 4.06 17.98 4.03
N GLN A 163 3.15 18.62 4.78
CA GLN A 163 1.84 19.08 4.29
C GLN A 163 1.97 20.42 3.55
N LEU A 164 2.65 20.39 2.41
CA LEU A 164 3.08 21.59 1.67
C LEU A 164 2.00 22.22 0.78
N VAL A 165 0.83 21.59 0.69
CA VAL A 165 -0.34 22.07 -0.06
C VAL A 165 -1.51 22.15 0.91
N ALA A 166 -2.14 23.32 1.03
CA ALA A 166 -3.28 23.50 1.93
C ALA A 166 -4.47 22.61 1.52
N VAL A 167 -5.29 22.23 2.49
CA VAL A 167 -6.53 21.48 2.24
C VAL A 167 -7.46 22.29 1.34
N GLY A 168 -7.98 21.67 0.29
CA GLY A 168 -8.82 22.29 -0.74
C GLY A 168 -8.05 23.14 -1.75
N ALA A 169 -6.73 23.31 -1.59
CA ALA A 169 -5.90 24.00 -2.55
C ALA A 169 -5.25 23.03 -3.53
N THR A 170 -5.13 23.47 -4.78
CA THR A 170 -4.36 22.80 -5.82
C THR A 170 -3.10 23.59 -6.10
N ARG A 171 -1.96 22.90 -6.15
CA ARG A 171 -0.67 23.44 -6.55
C ARG A 171 -0.27 22.85 -7.89
N SER A 172 0.19 23.72 -8.78
CA SER A 172 0.74 23.38 -10.09
C SER A 172 2.17 23.96 -10.22
N ASN A 173 2.71 23.97 -11.43
CA ASN A 173 4.04 24.51 -11.76
C ASN A 173 5.20 23.76 -11.09
N PHE A 174 5.11 22.44 -11.06
CA PHE A 174 6.25 21.58 -10.72
C PHE A 174 7.22 21.48 -11.90
N ASN A 175 8.43 20.97 -11.66
CA ASN A 175 9.41 20.65 -12.71
C ASN A 175 8.95 19.41 -13.51
N PHE A 176 7.91 19.62 -14.32
CA PHE A 176 7.24 18.56 -15.07
C PHE A 176 8.08 18.13 -16.28
N GLN A 177 8.38 16.83 -16.36
CA GLN A 177 9.24 16.26 -17.39
C GLN A 177 8.60 15.05 -18.05
N ILE A 178 8.67 15.01 -19.38
CA ILE A 178 8.13 13.92 -20.22
C ILE A 178 9.22 13.03 -20.83
N VAL A 179 10.50 13.36 -20.58
CA VAL A 179 11.65 12.62 -21.13
C VAL A 179 11.69 11.19 -20.59
N ARG A 180 11.47 11.01 -19.27
CA ARG A 180 11.43 9.70 -18.62
C ARG A 180 9.99 9.21 -18.52
N LYS A 181 9.62 8.31 -19.43
CA LYS A 181 8.27 7.76 -19.51
C LYS A 181 8.07 6.67 -18.47
N ARG A 182 7.05 6.83 -17.62
CA ARG A 182 6.59 5.80 -16.68
C ARG A 182 5.51 4.94 -17.34
N ILE A 183 5.86 3.71 -17.71
CA ILE A 183 4.95 2.76 -18.37
C ILE A 183 4.27 1.88 -17.30
N LEU A 184 2.93 1.86 -17.26
CA LEU A 184 2.17 1.18 -16.20
C LEU A 184 2.05 -0.33 -16.42
N ASN A 185 1.92 -0.79 -17.65
CA ASN A 185 1.70 -2.19 -18.01
C ASN A 185 2.99 -2.94 -18.39
N GLN A 186 4.16 -2.37 -18.07
CA GLN A 186 5.43 -3.02 -18.35
C GLN A 186 5.70 -4.08 -17.28
N VAL A 187 5.67 -5.35 -17.68
CA VAL A 187 6.14 -6.46 -16.85
C VAL A 187 7.62 -6.65 -17.13
N TYR A 188 8.45 -6.53 -16.09
CA TYR A 188 9.87 -6.85 -16.22
C TYR A 188 10.07 -8.35 -16.04
N GLU A 189 10.54 -9.01 -17.08
CA GLU A 189 10.92 -10.42 -17.04
C GLU A 189 12.44 -10.50 -16.85
N PRO A 190 12.92 -10.93 -15.68
CA PRO A 190 14.35 -11.02 -15.42
C PRO A 190 14.97 -12.09 -16.33
N SER A 191 16.06 -11.72 -16.99
CA SER A 191 16.83 -12.63 -17.85
C SER A 191 18.07 -13.15 -17.12
N PHE A 192 18.69 -14.21 -17.63
CA PHE A 192 19.97 -14.69 -17.12
C PHE A 192 21.09 -13.64 -17.23
N ALA A 193 20.96 -12.68 -18.15
CA ALA A 193 21.88 -11.55 -18.28
C ALA A 193 21.76 -10.54 -17.13
N ASP A 194 20.61 -10.50 -16.45
CA ASP A 194 20.37 -9.64 -15.28
C ASP A 194 20.90 -10.25 -13.98
N ASN A 195 21.42 -11.48 -14.03
CA ASN A 195 22.05 -12.11 -12.87
C ASN A 195 23.35 -11.38 -12.52
N VAL A 196 23.32 -10.63 -11.42
CA VAL A 196 24.53 -10.14 -10.76
C VAL A 196 25.33 -11.36 -10.31
N LYS A 197 26.44 -11.64 -10.99
CA LYS A 197 27.36 -12.71 -10.58
C LYS A 197 27.89 -12.37 -9.20
N GLN A 198 27.73 -13.29 -8.25
CA GLN A 198 28.34 -13.12 -6.93
C GLN A 198 29.85 -13.09 -7.07
N ASP A 199 30.50 -12.23 -6.28
CA ASP A 199 31.95 -12.20 -6.22
C ASP A 199 32.46 -13.57 -5.75
N LYS A 200 33.50 -14.08 -6.41
CA LYS A 200 34.06 -15.43 -6.20
C LYS A 200 34.55 -15.63 -4.77
N SER A 201 34.90 -14.54 -4.09
CA SER A 201 35.37 -14.53 -2.70
C SER A 201 34.29 -14.94 -1.68
N ILE A 202 33.01 -14.89 -2.04
CA ILE A 202 31.87 -15.14 -1.14
C ILE A 202 31.06 -16.39 -1.50
N ASP A 203 31.54 -17.19 -2.46
CA ASP A 203 30.87 -18.42 -2.87
C ASP A 203 30.83 -19.43 -1.72
N VAL A 204 29.69 -19.45 -1.02
CA VAL A 204 29.40 -20.35 0.10
C VAL A 204 29.46 -21.82 -0.33
N TYR A 205 29.34 -22.10 -1.64
CA TYR A 205 29.36 -23.46 -2.17
C TYR A 205 30.71 -23.89 -2.74
N GLY A 206 31.76 -23.06 -2.62
CA GLY A 206 33.10 -23.45 -3.06
C GLY A 206 33.10 -24.01 -4.48
N ARG A 207 32.62 -23.24 -5.46
CA ARG A 207 32.83 -23.59 -6.87
C ARG A 207 34.31 -23.38 -7.18
N ASP A 208 35.12 -24.34 -6.79
CA ASP A 208 36.42 -24.56 -7.40
C ASP A 208 36.20 -24.81 -8.90
N ASP A 209 37.20 -24.46 -9.72
CA ASP A 209 37.12 -24.37 -11.18
C ASP A 209 36.65 -25.67 -11.90
N ASP A 210 36.54 -26.78 -11.16
CA ASP A 210 36.10 -28.09 -11.65
C ASP A 210 34.61 -28.18 -12.04
N ASN A 211 33.75 -27.28 -11.53
CA ASN A 211 32.31 -27.29 -11.86
C ASN A 211 31.94 -26.38 -13.06
N ALA A 212 32.91 -25.72 -13.70
CA ALA A 212 32.67 -24.89 -14.87
C ALA A 212 32.04 -25.66 -16.04
N ALA A 213 32.37 -26.96 -16.17
CA ALA A 213 31.84 -27.83 -17.22
C ALA A 213 30.35 -28.20 -17.03
N GLU A 214 29.86 -28.28 -15.79
CA GLU A 214 28.44 -28.54 -15.51
C GLU A 214 27.61 -27.28 -15.71
N VAL A 215 28.13 -26.11 -15.32
CA VAL A 215 27.47 -24.81 -15.59
C VAL A 215 27.35 -24.58 -17.10
N ALA A 216 28.38 -24.88 -17.90
CA ALA A 216 28.33 -24.76 -19.35
C ALA A 216 27.31 -25.71 -20.04
N LYS A 217 26.99 -26.85 -19.42
CA LYS A 217 25.92 -27.74 -19.89
C LYS A 217 24.53 -27.18 -19.63
N LEU A 218 24.35 -26.43 -18.54
CA LEU A 218 23.08 -25.79 -18.20
C LEU A 218 22.81 -24.52 -19.01
N GLU A 219 23.85 -23.85 -19.50
CA GLU A 219 23.73 -22.64 -20.34
C GLU A 219 23.27 -22.92 -21.78
N ASN A 220 23.19 -24.19 -22.20
CA ASN A 220 22.82 -24.62 -23.57
C ASN A 220 21.50 -25.43 -23.64
N LEU A 221 20.66 -25.35 -22.61
CA LEU A 221 19.28 -25.89 -22.57
C LEU A 221 18.27 -24.75 -22.52
#